data_AF-A0A946AGN1-F1
#
_entry.id   AF-A0A946AGN1-F1
#
_cell.length_a   1.000
_cell.length_b   1.000
_cell.length_c   1.000
_cell.angle_alpha   90.00
_cell.angle_beta   90.00
_cell.angle_gamma   90.00
#
_symmetry.space_group_name_H-M   'P 1'
#
loop_
_entity.id
_entity.type
_entity.pdbx_description
1 polymer ?
#
loop_
_entity_poly.entity_id
_entity_poly.type
_entity_poly.pdbx_seq_one_letter_code
_entity_poly.pdbx_strand_id
1 'polypeptide(L)'
;MSESQLPKGYPLDLPSWQALESHYANDMQSNSIADLFKTNAQRFDDYSLEAGDLFLDYSKNVIDSNTREHLVTLAIEAGVPESINAMFSGEKINNTEDRSVLHVALRSKMSDQLALDMPGVDEIWSTLEEMTKFVNAVQQGQIVGSTGRRLTEIVNIGIGGSDLGPVMAARALRHYWQ
;
A
#
# COMPACT_ATOMS: atom_id res chain seq x y z
N MET A 1 13.55 5.44 25.74
CA MET A 1 12.83 5.68 24.46
C MET A 1 13.88 5.51 23.38
N SER A 2 13.78 4.47 22.56
CA SER A 2 14.70 4.28 21.44
C SER A 2 14.34 5.30 20.37
N GLU A 3 15.26 6.19 20.01
CA GLU A 3 15.09 6.96 18.77
C GLU A 3 14.92 5.96 17.61
N SER A 4 13.99 6.24 16.70
CA SER A 4 13.85 5.47 15.46
C SER A 4 15.21 5.43 14.75
N GLN A 5 15.68 4.21 14.47
CA GLN A 5 16.98 3.95 13.84
C GLN A 5 16.91 4.02 12.30
N LEU A 6 15.83 4.56 11.73
CA LEU A 6 15.70 4.66 10.27
C LEU A 6 16.76 5.61 9.69
N PRO A 7 17.27 5.35 8.48
CA PRO A 7 18.33 6.16 7.88
C PRO A 7 17.94 7.64 7.83
N LYS A 8 18.83 8.49 8.37
CA LYS A 8 18.70 9.95 8.34
C LYS A 8 19.63 10.49 7.24
N GLY A 9 19.21 10.35 5.99
CA GLY A 9 19.97 10.80 4.82
C GLY A 9 19.09 10.87 3.58
N TYR A 10 19.48 11.66 2.58
CA TYR A 10 18.75 11.69 1.31
C TYR A 10 19.22 10.55 0.41
N PRO A 11 18.31 9.84 -0.28
CA PRO A 11 18.70 8.77 -1.19
C PRO A 11 19.71 9.20 -2.27
N LEU A 12 19.71 10.49 -2.64
CA LEU A 12 20.62 11.07 -3.63
C LEU A 12 22.10 11.07 -3.20
N ASP A 13 22.35 11.00 -1.88
CA ASP A 13 23.70 11.01 -1.33
C ASP A 13 24.30 9.59 -1.28
N LEU A 14 23.52 8.54 -1.55
CA LEU A 14 23.94 7.14 -1.42
C LEU A 14 24.84 6.69 -2.59
N PRO A 15 25.87 5.84 -2.33
CA PRO A 15 26.69 5.21 -3.37
C PRO A 15 25.87 4.56 -4.49
N SER A 16 24.79 3.88 -4.13
CA SER A 16 23.85 3.27 -5.09
C SER A 16 23.17 4.28 -6.02
N TRP A 17 22.92 5.52 -5.58
CA TRP A 17 22.40 6.58 -6.44
C TRP A 17 23.44 7.01 -7.47
N GLN A 18 24.69 7.25 -7.06
CA GLN A 18 25.74 7.64 -8.01
C GLN A 18 26.08 6.52 -8.99
N ALA A 19 25.96 5.26 -8.57
CA ALA A 19 26.06 4.09 -9.46
C ALA A 19 24.91 4.08 -10.48
N LEU A 20 23.67 4.33 -10.06
CA LEU A 20 22.51 4.42 -10.94
C LEU A 20 22.62 5.58 -11.94
N GLU A 21 23.09 6.75 -11.51
CA GLU A 21 23.34 7.89 -12.40
C GLU A 21 24.42 7.58 -13.44
N SER A 22 25.49 6.91 -13.02
CA SER A 22 26.57 6.50 -13.93
C SER A 22 26.08 5.48 -14.95
N HIS A 23 25.32 4.48 -14.52
CA HIS A 23 24.70 3.50 -15.41
C HIS A 23 23.73 4.16 -16.40
N TYR A 24 22.93 5.13 -15.93
CA TYR A 24 22.06 5.90 -16.81
C TYR A 24 22.87 6.62 -17.91
N ALA A 25 23.89 7.39 -17.51
CA ALA A 25 24.67 8.20 -18.44
C ALA A 25 25.44 7.36 -19.46
N ASN A 26 25.96 6.19 -19.05
CA ASN A 26 26.83 5.37 -19.88
C ASN A 26 26.09 4.34 -20.74
N ASP A 27 24.99 3.77 -20.22
CA ASP A 27 24.38 2.57 -20.82
C ASP A 27 22.92 2.75 -21.25
N MET A 28 22.15 3.60 -20.54
CA MET A 28 20.69 3.65 -20.72
C MET A 28 20.17 4.93 -21.40
N GLN A 29 20.94 6.02 -21.42
CA GLN A 29 20.48 7.32 -21.91
C GLN A 29 19.96 7.28 -23.37
N SER A 30 20.56 6.46 -24.22
CA SER A 30 20.19 6.32 -25.63
C SER A 30 19.24 5.15 -25.89
N ASN A 31 18.90 4.34 -24.88
CA ASN A 31 18.07 3.16 -25.04
C ASN A 31 16.59 3.54 -25.15
N SER A 32 15.87 2.84 -26.02
CA SER A 32 14.41 2.89 -26.10
C SER A 32 13.79 1.58 -25.61
N ILE A 33 12.52 1.63 -25.20
CA ILE A 33 11.75 0.42 -24.86
C ILE A 33 11.81 -0.58 -26.02
N ALA A 34 11.64 -0.11 -27.26
CA ALA A 34 11.65 -0.97 -28.44
C ALA A 34 13.00 -1.69 -28.63
N ASP A 35 14.12 -1.02 -28.37
CA ASP A 35 15.44 -1.64 -28.47
C ASP A 35 15.67 -2.67 -27.37
N LEU A 36 15.21 -2.40 -26.15
CA LEU A 36 15.27 -3.37 -25.04
C LEU A 36 14.45 -4.65 -25.32
N PHE A 37 13.34 -4.55 -26.06
CA PHE A 37 12.60 -5.73 -26.53
C PHE A 37 13.32 -6.47 -27.66
N LYS A 38 14.11 -5.78 -28.50
CA LYS A 38 14.92 -6.44 -29.53
C LYS A 38 16.08 -7.22 -28.92
N THR A 39 16.69 -6.70 -27.86
CA THR A 39 17.87 -7.31 -27.22
C THR A 39 17.53 -8.37 -26.20
N ASN A 40 16.30 -8.37 -25.65
CA ASN A 40 15.80 -9.43 -24.77
C ASN A 40 14.44 -9.97 -25.25
N ALA A 41 14.47 -11.15 -25.88
CA ALA A 41 13.28 -11.85 -26.35
C ALA A 41 12.36 -12.36 -25.22
N GLN A 42 12.86 -12.50 -23.99
CA GLN A 42 12.11 -12.94 -22.80
C GLN A 42 11.71 -11.75 -21.90
N ARG A 43 11.84 -10.51 -22.39
CA ARG A 43 11.64 -9.30 -21.58
C ARG A 43 10.27 -9.22 -20.90
N PHE A 44 9.21 -9.71 -21.55
CA PHE A 44 7.89 -9.72 -20.92
C PHE A 44 7.89 -10.58 -19.65
N ASP A 45 8.43 -11.80 -19.74
CA ASP A 45 8.47 -12.75 -18.63
C ASP A 45 9.46 -12.28 -17.54
N ASP A 46 10.63 -11.76 -17.92
CA ASP A 46 11.64 -11.26 -16.98
C ASP A 46 11.19 -10.02 -16.16
N TYR A 47 10.22 -9.27 -16.70
CA TYR A 47 9.71 -8.01 -16.15
C TYR A 47 8.19 -8.05 -15.99
N SER A 48 7.68 -9.22 -15.61
CA SER A 48 6.32 -9.37 -15.10
C SER A 48 6.31 -10.15 -13.79
N LEU A 49 5.29 -9.90 -12.99
CA LEU A 49 5.08 -10.54 -11.69
C LEU A 49 3.60 -10.80 -11.49
N GLU A 50 3.29 -11.91 -10.84
CA GLU A 50 1.93 -12.27 -10.44
C GLU A 50 1.88 -12.50 -8.93
N ALA A 51 0.85 -11.96 -8.28
CA ALA A 51 0.59 -12.12 -6.86
C ALA A 51 -0.90 -12.27 -6.62
N GLY A 52 -1.37 -13.53 -6.46
CA GLY A 52 -2.80 -13.82 -6.43
C GLY A 52 -3.46 -13.39 -7.73
N ASP A 53 -4.55 -12.61 -7.63
CA ASP A 53 -5.28 -12.12 -8.81
C ASP A 53 -4.67 -10.84 -9.44
N LEU A 54 -3.51 -10.37 -8.95
CA LEU A 54 -2.84 -9.17 -9.45
C LEU A 54 -1.68 -9.54 -10.37
N PHE A 55 -1.75 -9.11 -11.62
CA PHE A 55 -0.68 -9.20 -12.60
C PHE A 55 -0.04 -7.82 -12.85
N LEU A 56 1.27 -7.73 -12.68
CA LEU A 56 2.08 -6.53 -12.93
C LEU A 56 3.02 -6.78 -14.11
N ASP A 57 2.72 -6.16 -15.25
CA ASP A 57 3.66 -6.04 -16.38
C ASP A 57 4.39 -4.69 -16.28
N TYR A 58 5.68 -4.75 -15.98
CA TYR A 58 6.56 -3.59 -15.96
C TYR A 58 7.64 -3.63 -17.06
N SER A 59 7.50 -4.54 -18.04
CA SER A 59 8.41 -4.72 -19.18
C SER A 59 8.49 -3.51 -20.10
N LYS A 60 7.45 -2.67 -20.12
CA LYS A 60 7.34 -1.47 -20.96
C LYS A 60 7.94 -0.21 -20.29
N ASN A 61 8.93 -0.40 -19.42
CA ASN A 61 9.74 0.67 -18.85
C ASN A 61 11.16 0.65 -19.44
N VAL A 62 11.87 1.77 -19.38
CA VAL A 62 13.28 1.88 -19.82
C VAL A 62 14.19 1.38 -18.70
N ILE A 63 14.21 0.05 -18.51
CA ILE A 63 15.00 -0.64 -17.49
C ILE A 63 15.63 -1.90 -18.07
N ASP A 64 16.88 -2.16 -17.76
CA ASP A 64 17.52 -3.46 -17.98
C ASP A 64 17.80 -4.16 -16.63
N SER A 65 18.51 -5.29 -16.68
CA SER A 65 18.79 -6.08 -15.48
C SER A 65 19.65 -5.32 -14.49
N ASN A 66 20.61 -4.55 -15.00
CA ASN A 66 21.53 -3.75 -14.18
C ASN A 66 20.78 -2.56 -13.57
N THR A 67 19.90 -1.90 -14.35
CA THR A 67 19.03 -0.84 -13.85
C THR A 67 18.18 -1.35 -12.68
N ARG A 68 17.59 -2.55 -12.82
CA ARG A 68 16.79 -3.17 -11.76
C ARG A 68 17.63 -3.46 -10.52
N GLU A 69 18.83 -4.01 -10.67
CA GLU A 69 19.74 -4.29 -9.56
C GLU A 69 20.17 -3.01 -8.83
N HIS A 70 20.51 -1.95 -9.56
CA HIS A 70 20.83 -0.64 -8.98
C HIS A 70 19.65 -0.04 -8.21
N LEU A 71 18.43 -0.11 -8.75
CA LEU A 71 17.22 0.37 -8.06
C LEU A 71 16.93 -0.42 -6.77
N VAL A 72 17.10 -1.74 -6.80
CA VAL A 72 16.92 -2.60 -5.61
C VAL A 72 18.00 -2.29 -4.56
N THR A 73 19.26 -2.14 -4.99
CA THR A 73 20.36 -1.77 -4.10
C THR A 73 20.10 -0.42 -3.44
N LEU A 74 19.64 0.57 -4.21
CA LEU A 74 19.24 1.87 -3.68
C LEU A 74 18.13 1.77 -2.65
N ALA A 75 17.09 0.97 -2.89
CA ALA A 75 16.02 0.76 -1.92
C ALA A 75 16.52 0.13 -0.61
N ILE A 76 17.47 -0.80 -0.70
CA ILE A 76 18.10 -1.43 0.47
C ILE A 76 18.97 -0.40 1.23
N GLU A 77 19.86 0.32 0.54
CA GLU A 77 20.72 1.33 1.18
C GLU A 77 19.91 2.50 1.77
N ALA A 78 18.77 2.84 1.17
CA ALA A 78 17.82 3.82 1.71
C ALA A 78 17.00 3.31 2.91
N GLY A 79 17.17 2.04 3.30
CA GLY A 79 16.52 1.44 4.45
C GLY A 79 15.03 1.17 4.28
N VAL A 80 14.57 0.91 3.05
CA VAL A 80 13.17 0.56 2.79
C VAL A 80 12.73 -0.71 3.56
N PRO A 81 13.51 -1.81 3.58
CA PRO A 81 13.12 -3.02 4.34
C PRO A 81 12.95 -2.76 5.84
N GLU A 82 13.87 -2.00 6.45
CA GLU A 82 13.82 -1.61 7.85
C GLU A 82 12.63 -0.71 8.13
N SER A 83 12.33 0.24 7.23
CA SER A 83 11.16 1.12 7.33
C SER A 83 9.84 0.35 7.25
N ILE A 84 9.77 -0.66 6.39
CA ILE A 84 8.61 -1.57 6.31
C ILE A 84 8.47 -2.31 7.64
N ASN A 85 9.54 -2.94 8.15
CA ASN A 85 9.48 -3.66 9.42
C ASN A 85 9.06 -2.75 10.59
N ALA A 86 9.60 -1.54 10.68
CA ALA A 86 9.24 -0.54 11.68
C ALA A 86 7.76 -0.13 11.60
N MET A 87 7.21 0.00 10.38
CA MET A 87 5.78 0.26 10.19
C MET A 87 4.93 -0.91 10.73
N PHE A 88 5.28 -2.13 10.35
CA PHE A 88 4.53 -3.34 10.71
C PHE A 88 4.65 -3.69 12.20
N SER A 89 5.73 -3.30 12.87
CA SER A 89 5.92 -3.46 14.32
C SER A 89 5.25 -2.36 15.16
N GLY A 90 4.67 -1.34 14.51
CA GLY A 90 4.02 -0.23 15.19
C GLY A 90 4.96 0.80 15.79
N GLU A 91 6.22 0.87 15.33
CA GLU A 91 7.10 1.98 15.68
C GLU A 91 6.53 3.33 15.23
N LYS A 92 6.93 4.39 15.93
CA LYS A 92 6.46 5.75 15.69
C LYS A 92 7.18 6.40 14.52
N ILE A 93 6.97 5.86 13.32
CA ILE A 93 7.64 6.33 12.09
C ILE A 93 7.09 7.67 11.58
N ASN A 94 5.88 8.08 12.01
CA ASN A 94 5.42 9.46 11.83
C ASN A 94 6.05 10.32 12.93
N ASN A 95 7.28 10.75 12.65
CA ASN A 95 8.16 11.42 13.60
C ASN A 95 7.73 12.85 13.94
N THR A 96 7.04 13.57 13.05
CA THR A 96 6.59 14.95 13.30
C THR A 96 5.40 15.00 14.27
N GLU A 97 4.61 13.93 14.34
CA GLU A 97 3.47 13.82 15.25
C GLU A 97 3.68 12.81 16.39
N ASP A 98 4.84 12.14 16.46
CA ASP A 98 5.16 11.08 17.42
C ASP A 98 4.10 9.95 17.44
N ARG A 99 3.76 9.43 16.24
CA ARG A 99 2.70 8.44 16.02
C ARG A 99 3.15 7.23 15.23
N SER A 100 2.55 6.08 15.54
CA SER A 100 2.62 4.87 14.72
C SER A 100 1.77 5.00 13.45
N VAL A 101 2.08 4.21 12.43
CA VAL A 101 1.34 4.18 11.15
C VAL A 101 0.84 2.76 10.88
N LEU A 102 -0.39 2.46 11.30
CA LEU A 102 -0.90 1.08 11.44
C LEU A 102 -2.14 0.77 10.58
N HIS A 103 -2.25 1.36 9.39
CA HIS A 103 -3.35 1.03 8.47
C HIS A 103 -3.35 -0.44 8.04
N VAL A 104 -2.22 -1.13 8.12
CA VAL A 104 -2.09 -2.58 7.89
C VAL A 104 -2.86 -3.41 8.93
N ALA A 105 -2.91 -2.96 10.19
CA ALA A 105 -3.64 -3.64 11.27
C ALA A 105 -5.16 -3.61 11.06
N LEU A 106 -5.68 -2.59 10.37
CA LEU A 106 -7.11 -2.49 10.05
C LEU A 106 -7.60 -3.60 9.08
N ARG A 107 -6.68 -4.30 8.42
CA ARG A 107 -6.97 -5.35 7.43
C ARG A 107 -6.37 -6.71 7.78
N SER A 108 -5.71 -6.84 8.93
CA SER A 108 -5.19 -8.13 9.39
C SER A 108 -6.32 -9.04 9.82
N LYS A 109 -6.21 -10.33 9.50
CA LYS A 109 -7.13 -11.35 9.98
C LYS A 109 -6.85 -11.63 11.46
N MET A 110 -7.85 -12.11 12.19
CA MET A 110 -7.64 -12.61 13.55
C MET A 110 -6.62 -13.76 13.62
N SER A 111 -6.42 -14.47 12.51
CA SER A 111 -5.40 -15.52 12.38
C SER A 111 -3.97 -14.98 12.23
N ASP A 112 -3.80 -13.69 11.96
CA ASP A 112 -2.49 -13.10 11.69
C ASP A 112 -1.82 -12.76 13.03
N GLN A 113 -0.93 -13.65 13.49
CA GLN A 113 -0.28 -13.55 14.80
C GLN A 113 0.48 -12.23 15.02
N LEU A 114 0.95 -11.60 13.94
CA LEU A 114 1.67 -10.31 13.99
C LEU A 114 0.81 -9.17 14.57
N ALA A 115 -0.52 -9.24 14.44
CA ALA A 115 -1.42 -8.21 14.95
C ALA A 115 -1.75 -8.39 16.44
N LEU A 116 -1.71 -9.62 16.96
CA LEU A 116 -2.20 -9.93 18.32
C LEU A 116 -1.41 -9.22 19.43
N ASP A 117 -0.13 -8.91 19.19
CA ASP A 117 0.73 -8.28 20.20
C ASP A 117 0.71 -6.74 20.15
N MET A 118 -0.04 -6.14 19.21
CA MET A 118 -0.14 -4.67 19.08
C MET A 118 -1.30 -4.10 19.91
N PRO A 119 -1.06 -3.07 20.75
CA PRO A 119 -2.13 -2.38 21.47
C PRO A 119 -3.21 -1.84 20.53
N GLY A 120 -4.48 -2.10 20.85
CA GLY A 120 -5.65 -1.61 20.10
C GLY A 120 -6.18 -2.56 19.02
N VAL A 121 -5.56 -3.71 18.78
CA VAL A 121 -6.06 -4.67 17.76
C VAL A 121 -7.40 -5.30 18.15
N ASP A 122 -7.63 -5.58 19.44
CA ASP A 122 -8.93 -6.03 19.92
C ASP A 122 -10.05 -5.00 19.65
N GLU A 123 -9.73 -3.71 19.75
CA GLU A 123 -10.67 -2.62 19.45
C GLU A 123 -11.02 -2.56 17.96
N ILE A 124 -10.06 -2.87 17.08
CA ILE A 124 -10.30 -2.97 15.63
C ILE A 124 -11.34 -4.05 15.35
N TRP A 125 -11.17 -5.26 15.91
CA TRP A 125 -12.09 -6.37 15.69
C TRP A 125 -13.46 -6.13 16.31
N SER A 126 -13.51 -5.57 17.52
CA SER A 126 -14.78 -5.17 18.14
C SER A 126 -15.53 -4.16 17.26
N THR A 127 -14.82 -3.16 16.73
CA THR A 127 -15.41 -2.15 15.85
C THR A 127 -15.92 -2.76 14.54
N LEU A 128 -15.16 -3.68 13.92
CA LEU A 128 -15.59 -4.38 12.71
C LEU A 128 -16.84 -5.26 12.94
N GLU A 129 -16.95 -5.90 14.10
CA GLU A 129 -18.17 -6.62 14.49
C GLU A 129 -19.37 -5.69 14.66
N GLU A 130 -19.19 -4.56 15.34
CA GLU A 130 -20.25 -3.55 15.52
C GLU A 130 -20.72 -3.00 14.17
N MET A 131 -19.79 -2.66 13.27
CA MET A 131 -20.10 -2.24 11.91
C MET A 131 -20.90 -3.30 11.17
N THR A 132 -20.50 -4.57 11.28
CA THR A 132 -21.21 -5.69 10.64
C THR A 132 -22.64 -5.83 11.16
N LYS A 133 -22.83 -5.76 12.48
CA LYS A 133 -24.17 -5.81 13.11
C LYS A 133 -25.04 -4.64 12.64
N PHE A 134 -24.50 -3.43 12.60
CA PHE A 134 -25.21 -2.25 12.13
C PHE A 134 -25.61 -2.35 10.66
N VAL A 135 -24.68 -2.70 9.77
CA VAL A 135 -24.94 -2.84 8.33
C VAL A 135 -26.02 -3.90 8.08
N ASN A 136 -25.94 -5.05 8.74
CA ASN A 136 -26.95 -6.10 8.63
C ASN A 136 -28.34 -5.62 9.11
N ALA A 137 -28.41 -4.91 10.23
CA ALA A 137 -29.67 -4.41 10.76
C ALA A 137 -30.30 -3.33 9.84
N VAL A 138 -29.49 -2.47 9.23
CA VAL A 138 -29.95 -1.50 8.20
C VAL A 138 -30.47 -2.24 6.96
N GLN A 139 -29.69 -3.18 6.43
CA GLN A 139 -30.07 -3.93 5.23
C GLN A 139 -31.32 -4.78 5.44
N GLN A 140 -31.50 -5.38 6.61
CA GLN A 140 -32.69 -6.15 6.97
C GLN A 140 -33.90 -5.27 7.34
N GLY A 141 -33.75 -3.94 7.38
CA GLY A 141 -34.81 -3.02 7.74
C GLY A 141 -35.22 -3.07 9.22
N GLN A 142 -34.36 -3.61 10.09
CA GLN A 142 -34.55 -3.60 11.55
C GLN A 142 -34.32 -2.21 12.12
N ILE A 143 -33.40 -1.45 11.52
CA ILE A 143 -33.22 -0.02 11.80
C ILE A 143 -34.11 0.77 10.85
N VAL A 144 -35.05 1.50 11.43
CA VAL A 144 -36.03 2.32 10.72
C VAL A 144 -35.87 3.80 11.05
N GLY A 145 -36.27 4.67 10.13
CA GLY A 145 -36.35 6.10 10.39
C GLY A 145 -37.44 6.46 11.39
N SER A 146 -37.52 7.73 11.76
CA SER A 146 -38.52 8.26 12.72
C SER A 146 -39.98 7.98 12.36
N THR A 147 -40.26 7.67 11.08
CA THR A 147 -41.59 7.32 10.56
C THR A 147 -41.85 5.81 10.51
N GLY A 148 -40.94 4.99 11.02
CA GLY A 148 -41.01 3.52 10.94
C GLY A 148 -40.68 2.94 9.55
N ARG A 149 -40.25 3.77 8.60
CA ARG A 149 -39.88 3.34 7.24
C ARG A 149 -38.42 2.88 7.19
N ARG A 150 -38.15 1.88 6.35
CA ARG A 150 -36.79 1.41 6.04
C ARG A 150 -35.95 2.53 5.43
N LEU A 151 -34.67 2.58 5.79
CA LEU A 151 -33.70 3.48 5.18
C LEU A 151 -33.39 3.01 3.75
N THR A 152 -33.46 3.92 2.78
CA THR A 152 -33.19 3.63 1.36
C THR A 152 -31.94 4.34 0.84
N GLU A 153 -31.53 5.41 1.50
CA GLU A 153 -30.42 6.26 1.08
C GLU A 153 -29.48 6.49 2.27
N ILE A 154 -28.18 6.49 1.98
CA ILE A 154 -27.12 6.78 2.95
C ILE A 154 -26.34 8.00 2.44
N VAL A 155 -26.29 9.04 3.27
CA VAL A 155 -25.53 10.26 2.96
C VAL A 155 -24.25 10.26 3.80
N ASN A 156 -23.10 10.09 3.15
CA ASN A 156 -21.79 10.28 3.77
C ASN A 156 -21.47 11.78 3.82
N ILE A 157 -21.18 12.32 5.00
CA ILE A 157 -20.78 13.72 5.17
C ILE A 157 -19.33 13.74 5.65
N GLY A 158 -18.40 14.06 4.75
CA GLY A 158 -16.97 14.06 5.02
C GLY A 158 -16.20 14.83 3.95
N ILE A 159 -14.91 15.05 4.21
CA ILE A 159 -13.96 15.67 3.26
C ILE A 159 -12.63 14.92 3.30
N GLY A 160 -11.87 14.99 2.21
CA GLY A 160 -10.52 14.43 2.13
C GLY A 160 -10.51 12.90 2.34
N GLY A 161 -9.73 12.43 3.30
CA GLY A 161 -9.61 11.00 3.61
C GLY A 161 -10.94 10.34 4.01
N SER A 162 -11.85 11.10 4.61
CA SER A 162 -13.17 10.62 5.04
C SER A 162 -14.23 10.59 3.93
N ASP A 163 -13.87 10.96 2.69
CA ASP A 163 -14.78 10.99 1.53
C ASP A 163 -14.22 10.21 0.34
N LEU A 164 -12.98 10.50 -0.07
CA LEU A 164 -12.40 9.95 -1.29
C LEU A 164 -12.33 8.41 -1.30
N GLY A 165 -11.94 7.81 -0.16
CA GLY A 165 -11.89 6.36 0.00
C GLY A 165 -13.28 5.70 -0.13
N PRO A 166 -14.27 6.10 0.70
CA PRO A 166 -15.65 5.62 0.59
C PRO A 166 -16.25 5.80 -0.81
N VAL A 167 -16.12 6.98 -1.42
CA VAL A 167 -16.68 7.27 -2.74
C VAL A 167 -16.07 6.38 -3.83
N MET A 168 -14.75 6.22 -3.82
CA MET A 168 -14.05 5.36 -4.78
C MET A 168 -14.48 3.90 -4.64
N ALA A 169 -14.45 3.34 -3.43
CA ALA A 169 -14.78 1.94 -3.17
C ALA A 169 -16.25 1.64 -3.51
N ALA A 170 -17.18 2.51 -3.08
CA ALA A 170 -18.60 2.36 -3.36
C ALA A 170 -18.89 2.35 -4.87
N ARG A 171 -18.22 3.24 -5.64
CA ARG A 171 -18.37 3.29 -7.10
C ARG A 171 -17.76 2.09 -7.79
N ALA A 172 -16.54 1.69 -7.43
CA ALA A 172 -15.84 0.57 -8.05
C ALA A 172 -16.60 -0.75 -7.84
N LEU A 173 -17.18 -0.94 -6.65
CA LEU A 173 -17.89 -2.16 -6.26
C LEU A 173 -19.41 -2.10 -6.49
N ARG A 174 -19.91 -1.11 -7.23
CA ARG A 174 -21.35 -0.90 -7.45
C ARG A 174 -22.07 -2.13 -8.03
N HIS A 175 -21.38 -2.91 -8.86
CA HIS A 175 -21.94 -4.13 -9.45
C HIS A 175 -22.22 -5.25 -8.43
N TYR A 176 -21.68 -5.15 -7.22
CA TYR A 176 -21.90 -6.10 -6.13
C TYR A 176 -22.99 -5.66 -5.14
N TRP A 177 -23.61 -4.49 -5.37
CA TRP A 177 -24.71 -4.04 -4.52
C TRP A 177 -25.92 -4.98 -4.71
N GLN A 178 -26.53 -5.37 -3.59
CA GLN A 178 -27.73 -6.22 -3.54
C GLN A 178 -28.97 -5.40 -3.19
#